data_AF-A0A8T8CAC1-F1
#
_entry.id   AF-A0A8T8CAC1-F1
#
_cell.length_a   1.000
_cell.length_b   1.000
_cell.length_c   1.000
_cell.angle_alpha   90.00
_cell.angle_beta   90.00
_cell.angle_gamma   90.00
#
_symmetry.space_group_name_H-M   'P 1'
#
loop_
_entity.id
_entity.type
_entity.pdbx_description
1 polymer ?
#
loop_
_entity_poly.entity_id
_entity_poly.type
_entity_poly.pdbx_seq_one_letter_code
_entity_poly.pdbx_strand_id
1 'polypeptide(L)'
;MITDYTPLCSKGLATLPGVQAVDVVGGILVVLLINDSSIAVTSAALAEELGLEKWSALVGEEQVLSLTTAEMLDLIKRSASAASSN
;
A
#
# COMPACT_ATOMS: atom_id res chain seq x y z
N MET A 1 -11.69 -21.02 -2.93
CA MET A 1 -12.31 -19.79 -2.40
C MET A 1 -11.64 -18.64 -3.09
N ILE A 2 -12.37 -17.90 -3.93
CA ILE A 2 -11.89 -16.64 -4.49
C ILE A 2 -12.30 -15.62 -3.44
N THR A 3 -11.39 -15.26 -2.56
CA THR A 3 -11.57 -14.03 -1.80
C THR A 3 -11.61 -12.93 -2.84
N ASP A 4 -12.78 -12.29 -2.98
CA ASP A 4 -13.00 -11.08 -3.78
C ASP A 4 -12.25 -9.94 -3.07
N TYR A 5 -10.92 -10.11 -2.99
CA TYR A 5 -9.99 -9.10 -2.59
C TYR A 5 -10.12 -8.06 -3.67
N THR A 6 -10.86 -6.98 -3.38
CA THR A 6 -10.70 -5.76 -4.15
C THR A 6 -9.35 -5.23 -3.71
N PRO A 7 -8.24 -5.53 -4.42
CA PRO A 7 -6.94 -5.07 -3.99
C PRO A 7 -7.04 -3.56 -4.07
N LEU A 8 -6.46 -2.86 -3.08
CA LEU A 8 -6.15 -1.43 -3.17
C LEU A 8 -5.93 -1.05 -4.64
N CYS A 9 -6.88 -0.31 -5.21
CA CYS A 9 -7.06 -0.30 -6.66
C CYS A 9 -5.82 0.31 -7.31
N SER A 10 -4.96 -0.53 -7.88
CA SER A 10 -3.62 -0.17 -8.38
C SER A 10 -3.67 0.98 -9.37
N LYS A 11 -4.75 1.07 -10.16
CA LYS A 11 -5.01 2.18 -11.09
C LYS A 11 -5.16 3.53 -10.39
N GLY A 12 -5.83 3.59 -9.24
CA GLY A 12 -6.02 4.84 -8.48
C GLY A 12 -4.75 5.28 -7.75
N LEU A 13 -3.90 4.32 -7.37
CA LEU A 13 -2.61 4.60 -6.75
C LEU A 13 -1.58 5.11 -7.76
N ALA A 14 -1.53 4.51 -8.95
CA ALA A 14 -0.63 4.96 -10.03
C ALA A 14 -0.92 6.39 -10.53
N THR A 15 -2.14 6.90 -10.29
CA THR A 15 -2.50 8.28 -10.63
C THR A 15 -2.12 9.31 -9.56
N LEU A 16 -1.57 8.88 -8.42
CA LEU A 16 -1.18 9.81 -7.36
C LEU A 16 0.11 10.56 -7.72
N PRO A 17 0.17 11.89 -7.46
CA PRO A 17 1.41 12.64 -7.64
C PRO A 17 2.48 12.09 -6.69
N GLY A 18 3.64 11.75 -7.25
CA GLY A 18 4.76 11.15 -6.53
C GLY A 18 4.79 9.62 -6.53
N VAL A 19 3.78 8.95 -7.09
CA VAL A 19 3.86 7.51 -7.41
C VAL A 19 4.44 7.34 -8.81
N GLN A 20 5.53 6.59 -8.90
CA GLN A 20 6.20 6.25 -10.16
C GLN A 20 5.60 4.99 -10.78
N ALA A 21 5.40 3.95 -9.98
CA ALA A 21 4.84 2.68 -10.44
C ALA A 21 4.14 1.93 -9.30
N VAL A 22 3.22 1.05 -9.67
CA VAL A 22 2.52 0.16 -8.73
C VAL A 22 2.59 -1.24 -9.28
N ASP A 23 3.17 -2.15 -8.52
CA ASP A 23 3.34 -3.56 -8.89
C ASP A 23 2.73 -4.48 -7.82
N VAL A 24 2.44 -5.73 -8.17
CA VAL A 24 1.90 -6.73 -7.23
C VAL A 24 2.74 -7.99 -7.36
N VAL A 25 3.54 -8.27 -6.34
CA VAL A 25 4.45 -9.42 -6.30
C VAL A 25 4.01 -10.37 -5.20
N GLY A 26 3.54 -11.56 -5.57
CA GLY A 26 3.22 -12.62 -4.61
C GLY A 26 2.13 -12.28 -3.58
N GLY A 27 1.21 -11.37 -3.91
CA GLY A 27 0.16 -10.88 -2.99
C GLY A 27 0.54 -9.61 -2.21
N ILE A 28 1.76 -9.09 -2.43
CA ILE A 28 2.23 -7.84 -1.86
C ILE A 28 2.09 -6.75 -2.92
N LEU A 29 1.36 -5.69 -2.62
CA LEU A 29 1.29 -4.50 -3.46
C LEU A 29 2.50 -3.61 -3.17
N VAL A 30 3.32 -3.35 -4.17
CA VAL A 30 4.50 -2.50 -4.07
C VAL A 30 4.22 -1.19 -4.80
N VAL A 31 4.32 -0.07 -4.10
CA VAL A 31 4.18 1.28 -4.66
C VAL A 31 5.57 1.91 -4.72
N LEU A 32 6.10 2.07 -5.92
CA LEU A 32 7.34 2.81 -6.18
C LEU A 32 7.02 4.30 -6.26
N LEU A 33 7.77 5.10 -5.51
CA LEU A 33 7.67 6.55 -5.48
C LEU A 33 8.77 7.18 -6.34
N ILE A 34 8.55 8.43 -6.76
CA ILE A 34 9.46 9.12 -7.69
C ILE A 34 10.83 9.47 -7.10
N ASN A 35 11.00 9.37 -5.78
CA ASN A 35 12.22 9.66 -5.04
C ASN A 35 13.03 8.37 -4.74
N ASP A 36 12.87 7.33 -5.56
CA ASP A 36 13.45 5.99 -5.38
C ASP A 36 13.04 5.27 -4.08
N SER A 37 12.04 5.79 -3.34
CA SER A 37 11.48 5.10 -2.17
C SER A 37 10.35 4.16 -2.59
N SER A 38 10.13 3.10 -1.82
CA SER A 38 9.07 2.14 -2.08
C SER A 38 8.21 1.89 -0.84
N ILE A 39 6.92 1.69 -1.05
CA ILE A 39 5.97 1.26 -0.04
C ILE A 39 5.54 -0.17 -0.36
N ALA A 40 5.88 -1.12 0.51
CA ALA A 40 5.38 -2.48 0.38
C ALA A 40 4.13 -2.65 1.25
N VAL A 41 3.05 -3.12 0.65
CA VAL A 41 1.75 -3.28 1.30
C VAL A 41 1.36 -4.74 1.25
N THR A 42 1.14 -5.33 2.41
CA THR A 42 0.67 -6.72 2.53
C THR A 42 -0.66 -6.75 3.26
N SER A 43 -1.52 -7.70 2.90
CA SER A 43 -2.59 -8.10 3.81
C SER A 43 -1.94 -8.61 5.09
N ALA A 44 -2.49 -8.24 6.25
CA ALA A 44 -2.07 -8.88 7.48
C ALA A 44 -2.65 -10.30 7.46
N ALA A 45 -1.78 -11.32 7.38
CA ALA A 45 -2.21 -12.74 7.33
C ALA A 45 -3.17 -13.12 8.48
N LEU A 46 -3.01 -12.48 9.65
CA LEU A 46 -3.88 -12.63 10.82
C LEU A 46 -5.27 -11.98 10.65
N ALA A 47 -5.39 -10.99 9.78
CA ALA A 47 -6.65 -10.30 9.49
C ALA A 47 -7.49 -11.09 8.47
N GLU A 48 -6.85 -11.83 7.57
CA GLU A 48 -7.51 -12.80 6.69
C GLU A 48 -8.19 -13.92 7.47
N GLU A 49 -7.51 -14.49 8.47
CA GLU A 49 -8.09 -15.52 9.33
C GLU A 49 -9.23 -15.00 10.22
N LEU A 50 -9.25 -13.70 10.51
CA LEU A 50 -10.24 -13.05 11.37
C LEU A 50 -11.35 -12.32 10.58
N GLY A 51 -11.31 -12.33 9.25
CA GLY A 51 -12.26 -11.57 8.41
C GLY A 51 -12.18 -10.05 8.59
N LEU A 52 -11.03 -9.55 9.05
CA LEU A 52 -10.78 -8.13 9.29
C LEU A 52 -9.98 -7.55 8.12
N GLU A 53 -10.40 -6.40 7.59
CA GLU A 53 -9.67 -5.66 6.55
C GLU A 53 -8.51 -4.86 7.17
N LYS A 54 -7.47 -5.57 7.63
CA LYS A 54 -6.25 -4.92 8.14
C LYS A 54 -5.06 -5.13 7.21
N TRP A 55 -4.38 -4.03 6.94
CA TRP A 55 -3.21 -3.91 6.07
C TRP A 55 -1.96 -3.65 6.90
N SER A 56 -0.83 -4.05 6.35
CA SER A 56 0.48 -3.69 6.86
C SER A 56 1.29 -3.02 5.76
N ALA A 57 1.88 -1.88 6.09
CA ALA A 57 2.73 -1.10 5.20
C ALA A 57 4.18 -1.15 5.70
N LEU A 58 5.12 -1.25 4.78
CA LEU A 58 6.52 -0.96 5.00
C LEU A 58 6.88 0.26 4.17
N VAL A 59 7.21 1.38 4.82
CA VAL A 59 7.61 2.65 4.19
C VAL A 59 9.06 2.90 4.55
N GLY A 60 9.97 2.67 3.60
CA GLY A 60 11.40 2.72 3.90
C GLY A 60 11.75 1.68 4.98
N GLU A 61 12.19 2.15 6.14
CA GLU A 61 12.54 1.31 7.31
C GLU A 61 11.40 1.21 8.35
N GLU A 62 10.32 1.98 8.18
CA GLU A 62 9.20 2.01 9.12
C GLU A 62 8.11 1.01 8.73
N GLN A 63 7.74 0.12 9.66
CA GLN A 63 6.63 -0.81 9.49
C GLN A 63 5.41 -0.32 10.25
N VAL A 64 4.29 -0.15 9.55
CA VAL A 64 3.00 0.24 10.12
C VAL A 64 2.03 -0.93 9.97
N LEU A 65 1.53 -1.45 11.09
CA LEU A 65 0.69 -2.64 11.15
C LEU A 65 -0.75 -2.27 11.48
N SER A 66 -1.69 -3.15 11.11
CA SER A 66 -3.12 -3.03 11.48
C SER A 66 -3.85 -1.80 10.94
N LEU A 67 -3.49 -1.33 9.75
CA LEU A 67 -4.16 -0.20 9.10
C LEU A 67 -5.47 -0.62 8.45
N THR A 68 -6.50 0.21 8.55
CA THR A 68 -7.69 0.07 7.69
C THR A 68 -7.38 0.44 6.24
N THR A 69 -8.22 0.05 5.30
CA THR A 69 -8.07 0.41 3.87
C THR A 69 -7.96 1.94 3.67
N ALA A 70 -8.73 2.72 4.44
CA ALA A 70 -8.70 4.18 4.38
C ALA A 70 -7.36 4.75 4.91
N GLU A 71 -6.89 4.25 6.06
CA GLU A 71 -5.61 4.70 6.63
C GLU A 71 -4.42 4.29 5.74
N MET A 72 -4.48 3.10 5.14
CA MET A 72 -3.49 2.62 4.19
C MET A 72 -3.40 3.54 2.97
N LEU A 73 -4.55 3.93 2.40
CA LEU A 73 -4.61 4.88 1.29
C LEU A 73 -4.12 6.28 1.68
N ASP A 74 -4.45 6.75 2.88
CA ASP A 74 -3.98 8.04 3.38
C ASP A 74 -2.45 8.05 3.55
N LEU A 75 -1.89 6.96 4.10
CA LEU A 75 -0.46 6.78 4.25
C LEU A 75 0.26 6.78 2.89
N ILE A 76 -0.23 6.02 1.90
CA ILE A 76 0.35 6.03 0.55
C ILE A 76 0.30 7.44 -0.06
N LYS A 77 -0.82 8.15 0.09
CA LYS A 77 -0.96 9.54 -0.40
C LYS A 77 0.03 10.49 0.26
N ARG A 78 0.20 10.41 1.58
CA ARG A 78 1.16 11.26 2.32
C ARG A 78 2.59 10.96 1.89
N SER A 79 2.97 9.69 1.82
CA SER A 79 4.31 9.27 1.38
C SER A 79 4.58 9.68 -0.06
N ALA A 80 3.64 9.50 -0.98
CA ALA A 80 3.77 9.93 -2.36
C ALA A 80 3.86 11.46 -2.49
N SER A 81 3.02 12.20 -1.76
CA SER A 81 3.06 13.66 -1.76
C SER A 81 4.38 14.21 -1.20
N ALA A 82 4.92 13.57 -0.15
CA ALA A 82 6.23 13.89 0.40
C ALA A 82 7.35 13.61 -0.61
N ALA A 83 7.29 12.47 -1.30
CA ALA A 83 8.23 12.13 -2.37
C ALA A 83 8.16 13.10 -3.57
N SER A 84 6.99 13.68 -3.85
CA SER A 84 6.81 14.64 -4.95
C SER A 84 7.27 16.07 -4.65
N SER A 85 7.45 16.42 -3.38
CA SER A 85 7.84 17.78 -2.95
C SER A 85 9.34 17.95 -2.72
N ASN A 86 10.12 16.89 -2.93
CA ASN A 86 11.56 16.82 -2.70
C ASN A 86 12.33 16.72 -4.01
#